data_AF-A0A6J3LVG1-F1
#
_entry.id   AF-A0A6J3LVG1-F1
#
_cell.length_a   1.000
_cell.length_b   1.000
_cell.length_c   1.000
_cell.angle_alpha   90.00
_cell.angle_beta   90.00
_cell.angle_gamma   90.00
#
_symmetry.space_group_name_H-M   'P 1'
#
loop_
_entity.id
_entity.type
_entity.pdbx_description
1 polymer ?
#
loop_
_entity_poly.entity_id
_entity_poly.type
_entity_poly.pdbx_seq_one_letter_code
_entity_poly.pdbx_strand_id
1 'polypeptide(L)'
;MPYEDPACPYKTTDYYYRPGHNARNKSCTSLLYTCRRAWIEANHLPLQLAEPTFWMRNEERQPEWTRRNRSDEKDDGLRDEKRFLKLMNRLTVNNRVNLKGIHIFAQVFWLEQDMWANMVFDGAEMDHTSFAWPSEVKMTIRHTDWWCWERNRPLSIQDDCIRRLLDRPALKSAEHFILDLETLRSSREKVDQLENIIRRIKTKQKMIGDWVIDDDSGLEISQWTRPGNIDGKPVPAHTHLTQLDYCIYRVRWENMGPARKTA
;
A
#
# COMPACT_ATOMS: atom_id res chain seq x y z
N MET A 1 10.63 18.74 -0.95
CA MET A 1 10.93 17.31 -1.05
C MET A 1 10.48 16.66 0.24
N PRO A 2 9.64 15.61 0.19
CA PRO A 2 9.39 14.78 1.36
C PRO A 2 10.69 14.12 1.83
N TYR A 3 10.82 13.90 3.12
CA TYR A 3 11.94 13.20 3.73
C TYR A 3 11.50 12.47 5.00
N GLU A 4 12.26 11.44 5.38
CA GLU A 4 12.10 10.71 6.64
C GLU A 4 12.58 11.58 7.81
N ASP A 5 11.70 11.90 8.76
CA ASP A 5 12.04 12.76 9.91
C ASP A 5 13.00 12.03 10.88
N PRO A 6 14.29 12.40 10.94
CA PRO A 6 15.27 11.67 11.75
C PRO A 6 15.04 11.83 13.26
N ALA A 7 14.20 12.78 13.68
CA ALA A 7 13.84 12.97 15.08
C ALA A 7 12.85 11.90 15.59
N CYS A 8 12.18 11.19 14.69
CA CYS A 8 11.17 10.19 15.01
C CYS A 8 11.43 8.85 14.29
N PRO A 9 12.60 8.20 14.52
CA PRO A 9 12.92 6.94 13.86
C PRO A 9 12.02 5.82 14.38
N TYR A 10 11.65 4.92 13.48
CA TYR A 10 11.02 3.66 13.86
C TYR A 10 12.08 2.70 14.39
N LYS A 11 11.68 1.80 15.29
CA LYS A 11 12.57 0.73 15.74
C LYS A 11 12.71 -0.28 14.61
N THR A 12 13.90 -0.83 14.43
CA THR A 12 14.16 -1.86 13.41
C THR A 12 13.29 -3.12 13.55
N THR A 13 12.72 -3.32 14.74
CA THR A 13 11.83 -4.42 15.07
C THR A 13 10.35 -4.10 14.81
N ASP A 14 9.98 -2.84 14.59
CA ASP A 14 8.58 -2.46 14.39
C ASP A 14 7.98 -3.13 13.14
N TYR A 15 6.68 -3.42 13.15
CA TYR A 15 5.97 -4.01 12.01
C TYR A 15 6.10 -3.21 10.72
N TYR A 16 6.20 -1.90 10.84
CA TYR A 16 6.20 -0.94 9.74
C TYR A 16 7.59 -0.43 9.38
N TYR A 17 8.63 -0.86 10.09
CA TYR A 17 10.02 -0.59 9.70
C TYR A 17 10.39 -1.41 8.47
N ARG A 18 10.91 -0.74 7.44
CA ARG A 18 11.39 -1.33 6.18
C ARG A 18 12.16 -0.28 5.38
N PRO A 19 13.01 -0.67 4.40
CA PRO A 19 13.68 0.30 3.53
C PRO A 19 12.70 1.29 2.89
N GLY A 20 13.03 2.58 3.00
CA GLY A 20 12.20 3.70 2.54
C GLY A 20 11.02 4.04 3.45
N HIS A 21 10.88 3.35 4.60
CA HIS A 21 9.93 3.66 5.67
C HIS A 21 10.60 3.39 7.03
N ASN A 22 11.67 4.10 7.31
CA ASN A 22 12.47 4.01 8.53
C ASN A 22 12.04 5.06 9.57
N ALA A 23 11.31 6.09 9.16
CA ALA A 23 10.75 7.12 10.03
C ALA A 23 9.48 7.73 9.43
N ARG A 24 8.88 8.68 10.13
CA ARG A 24 7.71 9.42 9.63
C ARG A 24 8.11 10.31 8.45
N ASN A 25 7.43 10.15 7.31
CA ASN A 25 7.59 11.06 6.18
C ASN A 25 7.02 12.46 6.48
N LYS A 26 7.79 13.49 6.13
CA LYS A 26 7.47 14.89 6.36
C LYS A 26 7.77 15.73 5.12
N SER A 27 6.90 16.70 4.86
CA SER A 27 7.09 17.71 3.83
C SER A 27 7.18 19.09 4.49
N CYS A 28 8.28 19.81 4.28
CA CYS A 28 8.40 21.18 4.75
C CYS A 28 7.69 22.13 3.77
N THR A 29 6.54 22.67 4.19
CA THR A 29 5.71 23.58 3.39
C THR A 29 5.71 25.02 3.95
N SER A 30 6.54 25.33 4.95
CA SER A 30 6.59 26.64 5.62
C SER A 30 6.81 27.80 4.66
N LEU A 31 7.65 27.62 3.63
CA LEU A 31 7.87 28.64 2.61
C LEU A 31 6.62 28.93 1.77
N LEU A 32 5.81 27.90 1.46
CA LEU A 32 4.56 28.05 0.71
C LEU A 32 3.51 28.83 1.51
N TYR A 33 3.53 28.71 2.84
CA TYR A 33 2.62 29.44 3.73
C TYR A 33 3.00 30.92 3.90
N THR A 34 4.27 31.27 3.69
CA THR A 34 4.81 32.60 4.03
C THR A 34 5.11 33.47 2.81
N CYS A 35 5.41 32.87 1.65
CA CYS A 35 5.80 33.60 0.45
C CYS A 35 4.83 33.33 -0.72
N ARG A 36 4.09 34.36 -1.13
CA ARG A 36 3.13 34.27 -2.26
C ARG A 36 3.80 33.86 -3.58
N ARG A 37 5.02 34.36 -3.86
CA ARG A 37 5.77 33.98 -5.08
C ARG A 37 6.11 32.49 -5.07
N ALA A 38 6.66 32.00 -3.96
CA ALA A 38 6.94 30.58 -3.78
C ALA A 38 5.66 29.73 -3.88
N TRP A 39 4.52 30.22 -3.37
CA TRP A 39 3.24 29.55 -3.57
C TRP A 39 2.94 29.40 -5.07
N ILE A 40 2.91 30.52 -5.82
CA ILE A 40 2.52 30.53 -7.25
C ILE A 40 3.39 29.56 -8.05
N GLU A 41 4.69 29.55 -7.80
CA GLU A 41 5.64 28.71 -8.52
C GLU A 41 5.58 27.24 -8.09
N ALA A 42 5.42 26.95 -6.79
CA ALA A 42 5.74 25.63 -6.23
C ALA A 42 4.64 24.94 -5.42
N ASN A 43 3.42 25.49 -5.36
CA ASN A 43 2.30 24.89 -4.61
C ASN A 43 1.93 23.45 -5.03
N HIS A 44 2.25 23.07 -6.27
CA HIS A 44 1.95 21.75 -6.82
C HIS A 44 2.97 20.69 -6.35
N LEU A 45 4.20 21.10 -6.04
CA LEU A 45 5.31 20.20 -5.71
C LEU A 45 5.06 19.32 -4.48
N PRO A 46 4.46 19.81 -3.36
CA PRO A 46 4.21 18.95 -2.20
C PRO A 46 3.40 17.70 -2.52
N LEU A 47 2.39 17.79 -3.39
CA LEU A 47 1.56 16.64 -3.76
C LEU A 47 2.19 15.82 -4.89
N GLN A 48 2.89 16.44 -5.84
CA GLN A 48 3.58 15.71 -6.90
C GLN A 48 4.72 14.85 -6.38
N LEU A 49 5.40 15.32 -5.34
CA LEU A 49 6.53 14.62 -4.75
C LEU A 49 6.12 13.70 -3.59
N ALA A 50 4.94 13.89 -3.01
CA ALA A 50 4.48 13.05 -1.91
C ALA A 50 4.05 11.68 -2.42
N GLU A 51 4.38 10.65 -1.63
CA GLU A 51 3.79 9.32 -1.70
C GLU A 51 3.01 9.10 -0.41
N PRO A 52 1.72 9.51 -0.33
CA PRO A 52 0.92 9.24 0.84
C PRO A 52 0.77 7.74 1.06
N THR A 53 1.25 7.30 2.22
CA THR A 53 1.22 5.89 2.62
C THR A 53 0.03 5.59 3.52
N PHE A 54 -0.67 4.48 3.28
CA PHE A 54 -1.76 3.97 4.09
C PHE A 54 -1.55 2.51 4.50
N TRP A 55 -2.04 2.11 5.67
CA TRP A 55 -1.84 0.81 6.30
C TRP A 55 -3.19 0.22 6.67
N MET A 56 -3.74 -0.61 5.78
CA MET A 56 -5.11 -1.12 5.89
C MET A 56 -5.19 -2.36 6.78
N ARG A 57 -6.26 -2.45 7.59
CA ARG A 57 -6.60 -3.47 8.62
C ARG A 57 -5.88 -3.29 9.98
N ASN A 58 -4.92 -4.12 10.32
CA ASN A 58 -4.52 -4.38 11.72
C ASN A 58 -3.72 -3.20 12.28
N GLU A 59 -4.32 -2.54 13.27
CA GLU A 59 -3.77 -1.35 13.90
C GLU A 59 -2.40 -1.56 14.56
N GLU A 60 -2.10 -2.77 15.04
CA GLU A 60 -0.79 -3.06 15.63
C GLU A 60 0.34 -3.01 14.61
N ARG A 61 0.01 -3.13 13.31
CA ARG A 61 0.98 -3.19 12.21
C ARG A 61 1.14 -1.89 11.43
N GLN A 62 0.46 -0.83 11.86
CA GLN A 62 0.63 0.55 11.35
C GLN A 62 1.49 1.38 12.31
N PRO A 63 2.14 2.47 11.83
CA PRO A 63 2.87 3.40 12.67
C PRO A 63 2.01 3.99 13.79
N GLU A 64 2.60 4.17 14.98
CA GLU A 64 1.84 4.64 16.15
C GLU A 64 1.16 6.00 15.90
N TRP A 65 1.81 6.90 15.17
CA TRP A 65 1.28 8.23 14.88
C TRP A 65 0.07 8.24 13.92
N THR A 66 -0.21 7.14 13.20
CA THR A 66 -1.45 7.00 12.41
C THR A 66 -2.62 6.56 13.29
N ARG A 67 -2.35 6.02 14.50
CA ARG A 67 -3.36 5.67 15.50
C ARG A 67 -3.83 6.96 16.17
N ARG A 68 -5.15 7.20 16.21
CA ARG A 68 -5.72 8.29 17.01
C ARG A 68 -5.68 7.92 18.49
N ASN A 69 -5.70 8.93 19.38
CA ASN A 69 -5.79 8.69 20.82
C ASN A 69 -6.99 7.79 21.14
N ARG A 70 -6.78 6.78 22.00
CA ARG A 70 -7.74 5.75 22.47
C ARG A 70 -9.03 6.26 23.12
N SER A 71 -9.23 7.58 23.22
CA SER A 71 -10.34 8.20 23.96
C SER A 71 -11.67 8.26 23.21
N ASP A 72 -11.71 7.89 21.92
CA ASP A 72 -12.97 7.83 21.17
C ASP A 72 -13.63 6.45 21.39
N GLU A 73 -14.66 6.40 22.27
CA GLU A 73 -15.41 5.17 22.65
C GLU A 73 -16.13 4.46 21.47
N LYS A 74 -16.12 5.03 20.26
CA LYS A 74 -16.75 4.49 19.05
C LYS A 74 -15.74 4.21 17.94
N ASP A 75 -14.65 3.53 18.29
CA ASP A 75 -13.63 3.13 17.33
C ASP A 75 -14.01 1.81 16.65
N ASP A 76 -14.29 1.86 15.35
CA ASP A 76 -14.60 0.71 14.49
C ASP A 76 -13.34 0.06 13.88
N GLY A 77 -12.14 0.55 14.25
CA GLY A 77 -10.87 -0.01 13.80
C GLY A 77 -10.47 0.35 12.36
N LEU A 78 -11.25 1.18 11.66
CA LEU A 78 -11.01 1.60 10.26
C LEU A 78 -10.22 2.92 10.18
N ARG A 79 -9.19 3.09 11.02
CA ARG A 79 -8.55 4.40 11.23
C ARG A 79 -7.81 4.91 10.00
N ASP A 80 -7.04 4.05 9.35
CA ASP A 80 -6.22 4.48 8.20
C ASP A 80 -7.01 4.49 6.90
N GLU A 81 -8.01 3.62 6.80
CA GLU A 81 -9.09 3.65 5.83
C GLU A 81 -9.81 5.02 5.86
N LYS A 82 -10.20 5.49 7.05
CA LYS A 82 -10.78 6.83 7.23
C LYS A 82 -9.80 7.94 6.89
N ARG A 83 -8.51 7.79 7.21
CA ARG A 83 -7.47 8.77 6.84
C ARG A 83 -7.34 8.88 5.32
N PHE A 84 -7.37 7.75 4.63
CA PHE A 84 -7.38 7.67 3.17
C PHE A 84 -8.61 8.38 2.59
N LEU A 85 -9.82 8.01 3.02
CA LEU A 85 -11.06 8.63 2.52
C LEU A 85 -11.06 10.15 2.79
N LYS A 86 -10.64 10.56 3.99
CA LYS A 86 -10.55 11.98 4.36
C LYS A 86 -9.55 12.75 3.49
N LEU A 87 -8.41 12.15 3.13
CA LEU A 87 -7.48 12.78 2.20
C LEU A 87 -8.17 12.98 0.86
N MET A 88 -8.65 11.90 0.26
CA MET A 88 -9.19 11.89 -1.10
C MET A 88 -10.40 12.83 -1.24
N ASN A 89 -11.26 12.90 -0.22
CA ASN A 89 -12.43 13.78 -0.20
C ASN A 89 -12.08 15.27 -0.09
N ARG A 90 -10.92 15.59 0.49
CA ARG A 90 -10.48 16.98 0.69
C ARG A 90 -9.58 17.50 -0.42
N LEU A 91 -9.22 16.67 -1.39
CA LEU A 91 -8.42 17.12 -2.52
C LEU A 91 -9.27 18.00 -3.44
N THR A 92 -8.83 19.25 -3.62
CA THR A 92 -9.31 20.13 -4.68
C THR A 92 -9.00 19.55 -6.06
N VAL A 93 -9.67 20.03 -7.10
CA VAL A 93 -9.43 19.58 -8.50
C VAL A 93 -7.94 19.67 -8.87
N ASN A 94 -7.28 20.80 -8.57
CA ASN A 94 -5.84 20.97 -8.83
C ASN A 94 -4.98 19.99 -8.03
N ASN A 95 -5.33 19.75 -6.76
CA ASN A 95 -4.59 18.82 -5.92
C ASN A 95 -4.72 17.37 -6.38
N ARG A 96 -5.87 16.98 -6.93
CA ARG A 96 -6.07 15.64 -7.51
C ARG A 96 -5.15 15.39 -8.71
N VAL A 97 -5.00 16.36 -9.60
CA VAL A 97 -4.10 16.26 -10.77
C VAL A 97 -2.62 16.19 -10.34
N ASN A 98 -2.29 16.84 -9.23
CA ASN A 98 -0.94 16.88 -8.69
C ASN A 98 -0.57 15.66 -7.84
N LEU A 99 -1.54 14.96 -7.25
CA LEU A 99 -1.26 13.72 -6.51
C LEU A 99 -0.96 12.60 -7.51
N LYS A 100 0.31 12.25 -7.69
CA LYS A 100 0.76 11.28 -8.70
C LYS A 100 0.65 9.84 -8.27
N GLY A 101 0.90 9.57 -7.00
CA GLY A 101 0.92 8.20 -6.49
C GLY A 101 0.45 8.11 -5.05
N ILE A 102 -0.03 6.92 -4.68
CA ILE A 102 -0.25 6.52 -3.29
C ILE A 102 0.29 5.11 -3.06
N HIS A 103 0.65 4.83 -1.81
CA HIS A 103 1.15 3.52 -1.40
C HIS A 103 0.29 2.94 -0.28
N ILE A 104 -0.25 1.75 -0.49
CA ILE A 104 -1.11 1.04 0.44
C ILE A 104 -0.40 -0.23 0.91
N PHE A 105 -0.11 -0.33 2.20
CA PHE A 105 0.17 -1.60 2.85
C PHE A 105 -1.16 -2.26 3.18
N ALA A 106 -1.43 -3.38 2.52
CA ALA A 106 -2.71 -4.06 2.65
C ALA A 106 -2.52 -5.47 3.17
N GLN A 107 -3.45 -5.86 4.02
CA GLN A 107 -3.54 -7.20 4.50
C GLN A 107 -4.36 -8.07 3.58
N VAL A 108 -3.99 -9.34 3.41
CA VAL A 108 -4.69 -10.24 2.48
C VAL A 108 -6.18 -10.35 2.85
N PHE A 109 -6.51 -10.43 4.14
CA PHE A 109 -7.89 -10.36 4.63
C PHE A 109 -8.64 -9.13 4.12
N TRP A 110 -8.00 -7.96 4.15
CA TRP A 110 -8.64 -6.72 3.76
C TRP A 110 -9.07 -6.76 2.29
N LEU A 111 -8.20 -7.30 1.44
CA LEU A 111 -8.44 -7.48 0.01
C LEU A 111 -9.47 -8.59 -0.26
N GLU A 112 -9.36 -9.73 0.43
CA GLU A 112 -10.22 -10.89 0.24
C GLU A 112 -11.64 -10.72 0.78
N GLN A 113 -11.82 -9.97 1.87
CA GLN A 113 -13.13 -9.62 2.40
C GLN A 113 -13.77 -8.42 1.69
N ASP A 114 -13.12 -7.92 0.64
CA ASP A 114 -13.60 -6.77 -0.12
C ASP A 114 -13.91 -5.56 0.79
N MET A 115 -13.04 -5.32 1.79
CA MET A 115 -13.25 -4.26 2.79
C MET A 115 -13.37 -2.88 2.15
N TRP A 116 -12.83 -2.71 0.95
CA TRP A 116 -13.07 -1.53 0.13
C TRP A 116 -14.56 -1.26 -0.11
N ALA A 117 -15.37 -2.27 -0.43
CA ALA A 117 -16.81 -2.10 -0.59
C ALA A 117 -17.43 -1.56 0.70
N ASN A 118 -17.07 -2.13 1.85
CA ASN A 118 -17.59 -1.72 3.14
C ASN A 118 -17.20 -0.27 3.49
N MET A 119 -15.97 0.15 3.16
CA MET A 119 -15.54 1.55 3.32
C MET A 119 -16.39 2.54 2.51
N VAL A 120 -16.89 2.11 1.35
CA VAL A 120 -17.71 2.94 0.45
C VAL A 120 -19.17 2.97 0.91
N PHE A 121 -19.70 1.86 1.43
CA PHE A 121 -21.11 1.76 1.87
C PHE A 121 -21.39 2.33 3.27
N ASP A 122 -20.43 2.31 4.20
CA ASP A 122 -20.61 2.92 5.54
C ASP A 122 -20.49 4.46 5.54
N GLY A 123 -20.02 5.06 4.43
CA GLY A 123 -19.91 6.50 4.25
C GLY A 123 -21.13 7.11 3.56
N ALA A 124 -22.26 7.27 4.27
CA ALA A 124 -23.51 7.85 3.78
C ALA A 124 -23.46 9.35 3.34
N GLU A 125 -22.28 9.88 2.99
CA GLU A 125 -22.09 11.26 2.50
C GLU A 125 -21.02 11.34 1.38
N MET A 126 -20.93 10.33 0.50
CA MET A 126 -19.96 10.37 -0.59
C MET A 126 -20.67 10.54 -1.95
N ASP A 127 -20.33 11.61 -2.67
CA ASP A 127 -20.55 11.67 -4.12
C ASP A 127 -19.51 10.76 -4.80
N HIS A 128 -19.88 9.50 -4.99
CA HIS A 128 -19.02 8.46 -5.55
C HIS A 128 -18.70 8.67 -7.04
N THR A 129 -19.38 9.58 -7.72
CA THR A 129 -19.18 9.83 -9.15
C THR A 129 -17.93 10.67 -9.42
N SER A 130 -17.41 11.37 -8.41
CA SER A 130 -16.26 12.27 -8.53
C SER A 130 -15.00 11.75 -7.83
N PHE A 131 -14.96 10.49 -7.36
CA PHE A 131 -13.80 9.88 -6.71
C PHE A 131 -12.86 9.21 -7.73
N ALA A 132 -11.74 9.88 -8.04
CA ALA A 132 -10.68 9.37 -8.92
C ALA A 132 -9.42 9.05 -8.11
N TRP A 133 -8.87 7.84 -8.31
CA TRP A 133 -7.56 7.49 -7.77
C TRP A 133 -6.43 8.21 -8.52
N PRO A 134 -5.27 8.40 -7.86
CA PRO A 134 -4.04 8.89 -8.50
C PRO A 134 -3.61 8.01 -9.68
N SER A 135 -2.77 8.55 -10.56
CA SER A 135 -2.24 7.84 -11.74
C SER A 135 -1.50 6.55 -11.36
N GLU A 136 -0.76 6.54 -10.25
CA GLU A 136 -0.08 5.36 -9.75
C GLU A 136 -0.66 4.89 -8.42
N VAL A 137 -1.00 3.61 -8.36
CA VAL A 137 -1.52 2.97 -7.17
C VAL A 137 -0.63 1.80 -6.83
N LYS A 138 0.13 1.94 -5.75
CA LYS A 138 0.98 0.87 -5.24
C LYS A 138 0.34 0.20 -4.05
N MET A 139 0.29 -1.12 -4.05
CA MET A 139 -0.15 -1.95 -2.95
C MET A 139 0.97 -2.91 -2.55
N THR A 140 1.23 -3.07 -1.26
CA THR A 140 2.19 -4.04 -0.74
C THR A 140 1.54 -4.96 0.27
N ILE A 141 1.69 -6.26 0.06
CA ILE A 141 1.37 -7.30 1.04
C ILE A 141 2.68 -7.73 1.70
N ARG A 142 2.90 -7.29 2.94
CA ARG A 142 4.08 -7.66 3.74
C ARG A 142 4.08 -9.14 4.09
N HIS A 143 5.24 -9.68 4.47
CA HIS A 143 5.31 -11.02 5.09
C HIS A 143 4.34 -11.14 6.28
N THR A 144 4.27 -10.10 7.09
CA THR A 144 3.36 -10.07 8.25
C THR A 144 1.90 -9.85 7.87
N ASP A 145 1.55 -9.62 6.61
CA ASP A 145 0.20 -9.28 6.18
C ASP A 145 -0.56 -10.45 5.53
N TRP A 146 0.14 -11.57 5.33
CA TRP A 146 -0.43 -12.85 4.94
C TRP A 146 -1.28 -13.47 6.06
N TRP A 147 -2.14 -14.39 5.65
CA TRP A 147 -2.99 -15.15 6.55
C TRP A 147 -2.18 -16.00 7.54
N CYS A 148 -2.39 -15.77 8.84
CA CYS A 148 -1.77 -16.54 9.93
C CYS A 148 -0.25 -16.73 9.77
N TRP A 149 0.45 -15.71 9.29
CA TRP A 149 1.90 -15.73 9.09
C TRP A 149 2.65 -16.08 10.39
N GLU A 150 2.11 -15.70 11.56
CA GLU A 150 2.67 -15.99 12.89
C GLU A 150 2.79 -17.49 13.16
N ARG A 151 1.95 -18.29 12.49
CA ARG A 151 1.88 -19.75 12.59
C ARG A 151 2.53 -20.46 11.41
N ASN A 152 3.34 -19.73 10.63
CA ASN A 152 4.00 -20.22 9.42
C ASN A 152 3.03 -20.81 8.37
N ARG A 153 1.76 -20.39 8.33
CA ARG A 153 0.79 -20.96 7.37
C ARG A 153 1.24 -20.73 5.92
N PRO A 154 0.96 -21.65 4.99
CA PRO A 154 1.26 -21.47 3.57
C PRO A 154 0.73 -20.14 3.03
N LEU A 155 1.49 -19.51 2.13
CA LEU A 155 1.03 -18.28 1.49
C LEU A 155 -0.18 -18.58 0.62
N SER A 156 -1.22 -17.78 0.77
CA SER A 156 -2.46 -17.92 0.00
C SER A 156 -3.11 -16.57 -0.20
N ILE A 157 -3.63 -16.37 -1.40
CA ILE A 157 -4.48 -15.24 -1.79
C ILE A 157 -5.59 -15.76 -2.72
N GLN A 158 -6.82 -15.28 -2.56
CA GLN A 158 -7.94 -15.64 -3.43
C GLN A 158 -7.74 -15.11 -4.85
N ASP A 159 -8.12 -15.91 -5.84
CA ASP A 159 -7.88 -15.59 -7.26
C ASP A 159 -8.67 -14.36 -7.72
N ASP A 160 -9.86 -14.09 -7.17
CA ASP A 160 -10.72 -13.01 -7.66
C ASP A 160 -10.54 -11.68 -6.91
N CYS A 161 -9.79 -11.65 -5.82
CA CYS A 161 -9.72 -10.45 -4.97
C CYS A 161 -9.05 -9.25 -5.67
N ILE A 162 -7.97 -9.49 -6.44
CA ILE A 162 -7.30 -8.46 -7.26
C ILE A 162 -8.24 -8.00 -8.38
N ARG A 163 -8.93 -8.93 -9.03
CA ARG A 163 -9.91 -8.61 -10.07
C ARG A 163 -11.01 -7.69 -9.54
N ARG A 164 -11.62 -8.04 -8.40
CA ARG A 164 -12.66 -7.22 -7.76
C ARG A 164 -12.18 -5.81 -7.42
N LEU A 165 -10.90 -5.64 -7.09
CA LEU A 165 -10.31 -4.33 -6.84
C LEU A 165 -10.11 -3.54 -8.15
N LEU A 166 -9.52 -4.15 -9.17
CA LEU A 166 -9.23 -3.49 -10.45
C LEU A 166 -10.48 -3.17 -11.29
N ASP A 167 -11.54 -3.96 -11.15
CA ASP A 167 -12.83 -3.72 -11.83
C ASP A 167 -13.60 -2.51 -11.24
N ARG A 168 -13.10 -1.88 -10.16
CA ARG A 168 -13.78 -0.76 -9.51
C ARG A 168 -13.74 0.52 -10.38
N PRO A 169 -14.87 1.25 -10.49
CA PRO A 169 -14.92 2.52 -11.22
C PRO A 169 -13.87 3.54 -10.76
N ALA A 170 -13.63 3.61 -9.45
CA ALA A 170 -12.68 4.53 -8.84
C ALA A 170 -11.23 4.32 -9.32
N LEU A 171 -10.84 3.07 -9.62
CA LEU A 171 -9.50 2.76 -10.11
C LEU A 171 -9.35 3.01 -11.61
N LYS A 172 -10.43 3.23 -12.37
CA LYS A 172 -10.34 3.46 -13.82
C LYS A 172 -9.57 4.73 -14.19
N SER A 173 -9.41 5.67 -13.26
CA SER A 173 -8.57 6.86 -13.45
C SER A 173 -7.08 6.61 -13.23
N ALA A 174 -6.70 5.50 -12.62
CA ALA A 174 -5.32 5.13 -12.43
C ALA A 174 -4.75 4.56 -13.74
N GLU A 175 -3.50 4.90 -14.03
CA GLU A 175 -2.73 4.44 -15.19
C GLU A 175 -1.94 3.18 -14.85
N HIS A 176 -1.46 3.07 -13.62
CA HIS A 176 -0.65 1.96 -13.15
C HIS A 176 -1.14 1.43 -11.81
N PHE A 177 -1.24 0.10 -11.73
CA PHE A 177 -1.43 -0.61 -10.46
C PHE A 177 -0.23 -1.51 -10.22
N ILE A 178 0.39 -1.36 -9.06
CA ILE A 178 1.61 -2.09 -8.68
C ILE A 178 1.29 -2.92 -7.43
N LEU A 179 1.50 -4.23 -7.50
CA LEU A 179 1.36 -5.15 -6.38
C LEU A 179 2.73 -5.71 -6.00
N ASP A 180 3.24 -5.27 -4.85
CA ASP A 180 4.44 -5.81 -4.23
C ASP A 180 4.05 -6.90 -3.23
N LEU A 181 4.59 -8.10 -3.41
CA LEU A 181 4.37 -9.26 -2.55
C LEU A 181 5.66 -9.62 -1.84
N GLU A 182 5.65 -9.56 -0.51
CA GLU A 182 6.83 -9.81 0.32
C GLU A 182 6.72 -11.13 1.08
N THR A 183 7.84 -11.86 1.16
CA THR A 183 7.97 -13.04 2.02
C THR A 183 9.38 -13.20 2.58
N LEU A 184 9.60 -14.25 3.37
CA LEU A 184 10.91 -14.60 3.90
C LEU A 184 11.72 -15.40 2.89
N ARG A 185 12.83 -14.82 2.45
CA ARG A 185 13.80 -15.44 1.56
C ARG A 185 14.51 -16.64 2.21
N SER A 186 14.73 -16.57 3.52
CA SER A 186 15.35 -17.66 4.28
C SER A 186 14.52 -18.95 4.27
N SER A 187 13.24 -18.87 3.85
CA SER A 187 12.35 -20.01 3.70
C SER A 187 12.11 -20.32 2.23
N ARG A 188 12.87 -21.27 1.66
CA ARG A 188 12.70 -21.73 0.26
C ARG A 188 11.26 -22.10 -0.06
N GLU A 189 10.58 -22.79 0.85
CA GLU A 189 9.17 -23.15 0.70
C GLU A 189 8.24 -21.93 0.51
N LYS A 190 8.52 -20.81 1.20
CA LYS A 190 7.73 -19.59 1.09
C LYS A 190 7.99 -18.88 -0.23
N VAL A 191 9.24 -18.88 -0.68
CA VAL A 191 9.63 -18.36 -2.00
C VAL A 191 8.93 -19.16 -3.10
N ASP A 192 8.98 -20.50 -3.05
CA ASP A 192 8.32 -21.37 -4.02
C ASP A 192 6.79 -21.13 -4.03
N GLN A 193 6.17 -20.97 -2.85
CA GLN A 193 4.75 -20.61 -2.71
C GLN A 193 4.43 -19.26 -3.35
N LEU A 194 5.27 -18.25 -3.12
CA LEU A 194 5.07 -16.91 -3.68
C LEU A 194 5.22 -16.92 -5.21
N GLU A 195 6.22 -17.61 -5.75
CA GLU A 195 6.41 -17.77 -7.20
C GLU A 195 5.23 -18.50 -7.85
N ASN A 196 4.65 -19.49 -7.16
CA ASN A 196 3.43 -20.16 -7.62
C ASN A 196 2.23 -19.20 -7.66
N ILE A 197 2.08 -18.33 -6.65
CA ILE A 197 1.04 -17.28 -6.64
C ILE A 197 1.24 -16.32 -7.81
N ILE A 198 2.47 -15.85 -8.04
CA ILE A 198 2.79 -14.93 -9.14
C ILE A 198 2.49 -15.57 -10.49
N ARG A 199 2.91 -16.83 -10.69
CA ARG A 199 2.62 -17.56 -11.93
C ARG A 199 1.11 -17.66 -12.16
N ARG A 200 0.36 -17.99 -11.12
CA ARG A 200 -1.11 -18.05 -11.18
C ARG A 200 -1.73 -16.70 -11.51
N ILE A 201 -1.25 -15.60 -10.92
CA ILE A 201 -1.68 -14.23 -11.26
C ILE A 201 -1.37 -13.93 -12.73
N LYS A 202 -0.13 -14.17 -13.19
CA LYS A 202 0.25 -13.95 -14.60
C LYS A 202 -0.58 -14.77 -15.59
N THR A 203 -0.99 -15.99 -15.22
CA THR A 203 -1.80 -16.85 -16.09
C THR A 203 -3.28 -16.47 -16.07
N LYS A 204 -3.88 -16.28 -14.89
CA LYS A 204 -5.33 -16.08 -14.74
C LYS A 204 -5.78 -14.63 -14.84
N GLN A 205 -4.87 -13.70 -14.54
CA GLN A 205 -5.15 -12.26 -14.43
C GLN A 205 -4.27 -11.43 -15.38
N LYS A 206 -3.78 -12.05 -16.47
CA LYS A 206 -3.01 -11.36 -17.53
C LYS A 206 -3.73 -10.11 -18.03
N MET A 207 -5.04 -10.20 -18.14
CA MET A 207 -5.93 -9.12 -18.54
C MET A 207 -7.16 -9.08 -17.63
N ILE A 208 -7.44 -7.92 -17.04
CA ILE A 208 -8.62 -7.66 -16.21
C ILE A 208 -9.28 -6.38 -16.74
N GLY A 209 -10.36 -6.50 -17.51
CA GLY A 209 -10.97 -5.35 -18.16
C GLY A 209 -9.96 -4.64 -19.07
N ASP A 210 -9.65 -3.38 -18.77
CA ASP A 210 -8.67 -2.56 -19.50
C ASP A 210 -7.24 -2.65 -18.93
N TRP A 211 -7.04 -3.43 -17.86
CA TRP A 211 -5.75 -3.64 -17.22
C TRP A 211 -5.00 -4.82 -17.86
N VAL A 212 -3.74 -4.61 -18.21
CA VAL A 212 -2.86 -5.63 -18.78
C VAL A 212 -1.59 -5.73 -17.93
N ILE A 213 -1.16 -6.94 -17.60
CA ILE A 213 0.11 -7.16 -16.89
C ILE A 213 1.30 -6.81 -17.79
N ASP A 214 2.26 -6.03 -17.27
CA ASP A 214 3.52 -5.72 -17.95
C ASP A 214 4.35 -7.01 -18.12
N ASP A 215 5.01 -7.19 -19.28
CA ASP A 215 5.75 -8.42 -19.59
C ASP A 215 6.86 -8.73 -18.57
N ASP A 216 7.55 -7.70 -18.09
CA ASP A 216 8.62 -7.77 -17.09
C ASP A 216 8.12 -7.94 -15.64
N SER A 217 6.80 -8.11 -15.44
CA SER A 217 6.22 -8.35 -14.12
C SER A 217 6.52 -9.74 -13.56
N GLY A 218 6.47 -9.85 -12.24
CA GLY A 218 6.63 -11.08 -11.47
C GLY A 218 8.07 -11.38 -11.06
N LEU A 219 8.96 -10.40 -11.15
CA LEU A 219 10.37 -10.53 -10.78
C LEU A 219 10.61 -10.06 -9.34
N GLU A 220 11.66 -10.62 -8.72
CA GLU A 220 12.19 -10.11 -7.46
C GLU A 220 12.83 -8.73 -7.70
N ILE A 221 12.38 -7.72 -6.97
CA ILE A 221 12.81 -6.32 -7.15
C ILE A 221 13.62 -5.76 -6.00
N SER A 222 13.58 -6.43 -4.83
CA SER A 222 14.20 -5.92 -3.62
C SER A 222 14.39 -7.01 -2.58
N GLN A 223 15.42 -6.83 -1.77
CA GLN A 223 15.77 -7.68 -0.64
C GLN A 223 16.15 -6.78 0.53
N TRP A 224 15.84 -7.23 1.75
CA TRP A 224 16.28 -6.53 2.95
C TRP A 224 16.24 -7.44 4.16
N THR A 225 16.98 -7.09 5.21
CA THR A 225 17.12 -7.90 6.42
C THR A 225 16.78 -7.07 7.64
N ARG A 226 16.26 -7.73 8.68
CA ARG A 226 16.09 -7.17 10.02
C ARG A 226 16.32 -8.23 11.10
N PRO A 227 16.34 -7.85 12.39
CA PRO A 227 16.41 -8.81 13.49
C PRO A 227 15.30 -9.89 13.47
N GLY A 228 15.57 -11.03 14.10
CA GLY A 228 14.66 -12.19 14.18
C GLY A 228 13.31 -11.95 14.89
N ASN A 229 13.20 -10.86 15.65
CA ASN A 229 12.02 -10.48 16.40
C ASN A 229 11.18 -9.43 15.67
N ILE A 230 9.90 -9.37 16.01
CA ILE A 230 8.94 -8.42 15.45
C ILE A 230 8.18 -7.80 16.61
N ASP A 231 8.07 -6.47 16.61
CA ASP A 231 7.53 -5.68 17.73
C ASP A 231 8.24 -5.98 19.06
N GLY A 232 9.56 -6.19 19.00
CA GLY A 232 10.38 -6.58 20.14
C GLY A 232 10.09 -7.97 20.70
N LYS A 233 9.23 -8.77 20.04
CA LYS A 233 8.79 -10.09 20.51
C LYS A 233 9.30 -11.20 19.59
N PRO A 234 9.71 -12.35 20.14
CA PRO A 234 9.98 -13.52 19.33
C PRO A 234 8.67 -14.02 18.69
N VAL A 235 8.72 -14.35 17.40
CA VAL A 235 7.59 -14.96 16.70
C VAL A 235 7.78 -16.47 16.72
N PRO A 236 6.82 -17.28 17.21
CA PRO A 236 6.97 -18.73 17.34
C PRO A 236 7.46 -19.43 16.06
N ALA A 237 6.96 -19.01 14.89
CA ALA A 237 7.38 -19.53 13.59
C ALA A 237 8.84 -19.25 13.22
N HIS A 238 9.49 -18.30 13.88
CA HIS A 238 10.80 -17.76 13.51
C HIS A 238 11.77 -17.70 14.70
N THR A 239 11.45 -18.33 15.83
CA THR A 239 12.29 -18.32 17.05
C THR A 239 13.71 -18.87 16.84
N HIS A 240 13.89 -19.72 15.84
CA HIS A 240 15.17 -20.31 15.46
C HIS A 240 16.02 -19.38 14.58
N LEU A 241 15.47 -18.27 14.10
CA LEU A 241 16.14 -17.32 13.22
C LEU A 241 16.65 -16.13 14.02
N THR A 242 17.93 -15.81 13.87
CA THR A 242 18.54 -14.59 14.45
C THR A 242 18.22 -13.34 13.63
N GLN A 243 17.95 -13.52 12.34
CA GLN A 243 17.58 -12.47 11.38
C GLN A 243 16.47 -12.95 10.44
N LEU A 244 15.67 -12.00 9.96
CA LEU A 244 14.65 -12.24 8.94
C LEU A 244 15.10 -11.59 7.64
N ASP A 245 15.39 -12.43 6.66
CA ASP A 245 15.77 -12.02 5.30
C ASP A 245 14.52 -12.00 4.43
N TYR A 246 14.16 -10.84 3.90
CA TYR A 246 12.98 -10.61 3.08
C TYR A 246 13.35 -10.53 1.59
N CYS A 247 12.43 -10.99 0.74
CA CYS A 247 12.42 -10.70 -0.69
C CYS A 247 11.05 -10.15 -1.09
N ILE A 248 11.04 -9.28 -2.10
CA ILE A 248 9.84 -8.63 -2.63
C ILE A 248 9.76 -8.89 -4.12
N TYR A 249 8.63 -9.41 -4.56
CA TYR A 249 8.30 -9.61 -5.97
C TYR A 249 7.23 -8.62 -6.38
N ARG A 250 7.34 -8.06 -7.59
CA ARG A 250 6.41 -7.05 -8.10
C ARG A 250 5.60 -7.58 -9.27
N VAL A 251 4.30 -7.39 -9.24
CA VAL A 251 3.41 -7.52 -10.41
C VAL A 251 2.84 -6.14 -10.73
N ARG A 252 2.93 -5.71 -11.99
CA ARG A 252 2.43 -4.41 -12.44
C ARG A 252 1.41 -4.60 -13.54
N TRP A 253 0.34 -3.82 -13.45
CA TRP A 253 -0.66 -3.69 -14.49
C TRP A 253 -0.66 -2.27 -15.02
N GLU A 254 -0.76 -2.14 -16.35
CA GLU A 254 -1.00 -0.90 -17.05
C GLU A 254 -2.47 -0.83 -17.49
N ASN A 255 -3.10 0.32 -17.25
CA ASN A 255 -4.44 0.60 -17.72
C ASN A 255 -4.36 1.15 -19.15
N MET A 256 -4.85 0.38 -20.12
CA MET A 256 -4.85 0.80 -21.52
C MET A 256 -5.94 1.85 -21.81
N GLY A 257 -6.93 1.98 -20.93
CA GLY A 257 -8.10 2.82 -21.13
C GLY A 257 -8.79 2.56 -22.48
N PRO A 258 -9.76 3.41 -22.85
CA PRO A 258 -10.32 3.40 -24.19
C PRO A 258 -9.40 4.04 -25.24
N ALA A 259 -8.49 4.95 -24.84
CA ALA A 259 -7.70 5.78 -25.76
C ALA A 259 -6.41 5.11 -26.28
N ARG A 260 -5.85 4.10 -25.61
CA ARG A 260 -4.64 3.39 -26.09
C ARG A 260 -4.94 2.08 -26.83
N LYS A 261 -6.22 1.76 -27.07
CA LYS A 261 -6.64 0.56 -27.83
C LYS A 261 -6.49 0.68 -29.36
N THR A 262 -6.06 1.84 -29.86
CA THR A 262 -5.96 2.17 -31.29
C THR A 262 -4.54 2.43 -31.78
N ALA A 263 -3.51 2.01 -31.04
CA ALA A 263 -2.13 2.05 -31.49
C ALA A 263 -1.65 0.65 -31.89
#